data_AF-A0A8X6UK93-F1
#
_entry.id   AF-A0A8X6UK93-F1
#
_cell.length_a   1.000
_cell.length_b   1.000
_cell.length_c   1.000
_cell.angle_alpha   90.00
_cell.angle_beta   90.00
_cell.angle_gamma   90.00
#
_symmetry.space_group_name_H-M   'P 1'
#
loop_
_entity.id
_entity.type
_entity.pdbx_description
1 polymer ?
#
loop_
_entity_poly.entity_id
_entity_poly.type
_entity_poly.pdbx_seq_one_letter_code
_entity_poly.pdbx_strand_id
1 'polypeptide(L)'
;MLFLGGKLERPSLGSPVPLTSASKHRPPASLQLFAENGIVILTYSQSLLTLDHGLRRVFRWPFIIAAVLQPIIRVDFILHYGLLVNIWYECLEDSLTKLQTQGTVQKWNNSSVKAVHDSTKFNKLLAEFLSLVEAV
;
A
#
# COMPACT_ATOMS: atom_id res chain seq x y z
N MET A 1 8.06 -0.07 3.29
CA MET A 1 6.69 -0.56 3.19
C MET A 1 5.71 0.37 3.91
N LEU A 2 5.25 1.48 3.30
CA LEU A 2 4.17 2.30 3.88
C LEU A 2 2.82 1.57 3.71
N PHE A 3 2.10 1.32 4.80
CA PHE A 3 0.72 0.83 4.73
C PHE A 3 -0.24 1.95 5.14
N LEU A 4 -1.40 1.98 4.50
CA LEU A 4 -2.55 2.81 4.82
C LEU A 4 -3.84 2.04 4.69
N GLY A 5 -4.26 1.37 5.75
CA GLY A 5 -5.59 0.76 5.83
C GLY A 5 -6.12 0.90 7.24
N GLY A 6 -6.46 2.12 7.64
CA GLY A 6 -7.32 2.33 8.79
C GLY A 6 -8.75 2.33 8.29
N LYS A 7 -9.50 1.26 8.54
CA LYS A 7 -10.95 1.29 8.40
C LYS A 7 -11.50 2.22 9.48
N LEU A 8 -12.12 3.32 9.07
CA LEU A 8 -12.86 4.20 9.99
C LEU A 8 -14.19 3.51 10.32
N GLU A 9 -14.20 2.65 11.34
CA GLU A 9 -15.45 2.26 11.99
C GLU A 9 -16.08 3.53 12.59
N ARG A 10 -17.26 3.91 12.10
CA ARG A 10 -17.95 5.15 12.48
C ARG A 10 -18.46 5.06 13.91
N PRO A 11 -18.09 5.97 14.84
CA PRO A 11 -18.95 6.25 15.98
C PRO A 11 -20.09 7.18 15.52
N SER A 12 -21.30 6.83 15.93
CA SER A 12 -22.53 7.55 15.66
C SER A 12 -22.52 9.00 16.18
N LEU A 13 -23.05 9.88 15.33
CA LEU A 13 -23.76 11.14 15.59
C LEU A 13 -23.08 12.23 16.47
N GLY A 14 -22.57 13.28 15.81
CA GLY A 14 -22.25 14.57 16.44
C GLY A 14 -21.76 15.61 15.42
N SER A 15 -22.39 16.78 15.40
CA SER A 15 -22.22 17.92 14.46
C SER A 15 -20.78 18.53 14.44
N PRO A 16 -20.35 19.27 13.39
CA PRO A 16 -18.96 19.67 13.21
C PRO A 16 -18.56 20.94 14.00
N VAL A 17 -17.37 20.92 14.58
CA VAL A 17 -16.76 22.06 15.31
C VAL A 17 -15.54 22.59 14.51
N PRO A 18 -15.30 23.91 14.40
CA PRO A 18 -14.29 24.47 13.50
C PRO A 18 -12.86 24.25 14.00
N LEU A 19 -11.91 24.03 13.06
CA LEU A 19 -10.48 23.95 13.35
C LEU A 19 -9.95 25.29 13.87
N THR A 20 -9.51 25.31 15.13
CA THR A 20 -8.64 26.37 15.65
C THR A 20 -7.39 25.76 16.27
N SER A 21 -6.26 26.36 15.90
CA SER A 21 -4.88 26.15 16.34
C SER A 21 -4.69 25.50 17.72
N ALA A 22 -4.23 24.25 17.75
CA ALA A 22 -3.50 23.70 18.89
C ALA A 22 -2.72 22.44 18.47
N SER A 23 -1.44 22.62 18.20
CA SER A 23 -0.45 21.55 18.36
C SER A 23 -0.45 21.11 19.83
N LYS A 24 -0.81 19.85 20.10
CA LYS A 24 -0.25 19.04 21.20
C LYS A 24 -0.86 17.63 21.19
N HIS A 25 0.03 16.64 21.09
CA HIS A 25 -0.13 15.25 21.53
C HIS A 25 -1.52 14.63 21.29
N ARG A 26 -1.79 14.24 20.05
CA ARG A 26 -2.78 13.19 19.81
C ARG A 26 -2.14 11.86 20.22
N PRO A 27 -2.79 11.03 21.05
CA PRO A 27 -2.29 9.68 21.31
C PRO A 27 -2.13 8.96 19.96
N PRO A 28 -1.11 8.10 19.79
CA PRO A 28 -0.96 7.35 18.55
C PRO A 28 -2.28 6.59 18.35
N ALA A 29 -2.99 6.92 17.26
CA ALA A 29 -4.05 6.05 16.79
C ALA A 29 -3.43 4.66 16.73
N SER A 30 -4.06 3.68 17.40
CA SER A 30 -3.54 2.36 17.73
C SER A 30 -3.36 1.45 16.51
N LEU A 31 -2.82 1.99 15.44
CA LEU A 31 -2.70 1.38 14.14
C LEU A 31 -1.29 0.80 14.04
N GLN A 32 -1.17 -0.43 14.52
CA GLN A 32 0.03 -1.25 14.33
C GLN A 32 0.01 -1.86 12.94
N LEU A 33 1.10 -1.66 12.21
CA LEU A 33 1.30 -2.25 10.89
C LEU A 33 2.27 -3.43 11.03
N PHE A 34 2.05 -4.47 10.24
CA PHE A 34 2.90 -5.66 10.22
C PHE A 34 3.42 -5.86 8.81
N ALA A 35 4.71 -6.11 8.68
CA ALA A 35 5.31 -6.61 7.46
C ALA A 35 4.90 -8.08 7.21
N GLU A 36 5.10 -8.56 5.99
CA GLU A 36 4.80 -9.95 5.61
C GLU A 36 5.59 -10.98 6.44
N ASN A 37 6.79 -10.62 6.90
CA ASN A 37 7.60 -11.44 7.80
C ASN A 37 7.17 -11.35 9.28
N GLY A 38 6.02 -10.76 9.58
CA GLY A 38 5.48 -10.62 10.94
C GLY A 38 6.15 -9.53 11.79
N ILE A 39 7.12 -8.79 11.25
CA ILE A 39 7.78 -7.71 11.98
C ILE A 39 6.82 -6.51 12.10
N VAL A 40 6.71 -5.97 13.32
CA VAL A 40 5.96 -4.75 13.60
C VAL A 40 6.66 -3.57 12.92
N ILE A 41 5.90 -2.83 12.13
CA ILE A 41 6.31 -1.56 11.57
C ILE A 41 5.88 -0.46 12.53
N LEU A 42 6.86 0.25 13.05
CA LEU A 42 6.62 1.38 13.95
C LEU A 42 5.88 2.49 13.20
N THR A 43 4.70 2.84 13.69
CA THR A 43 3.89 3.95 13.21
C THR A 43 3.98 5.12 14.19
N TYR A 44 4.15 6.32 13.66
CA TYR A 44 4.33 7.52 14.47
C TYR A 44 3.07 8.37 14.50
N SER A 45 2.47 8.62 13.34
CA SER A 45 1.31 9.51 13.21
C SER A 45 0.65 9.35 11.85
N GLN A 46 -0.46 10.08 11.65
CA GLN A 46 -1.06 10.32 10.35
C GLN A 46 -0.91 11.80 10.01
N SER A 47 -0.50 12.10 8.78
CA SER A 47 -0.32 13.47 8.29
C SER A 47 -0.92 13.62 6.89
N LEU A 48 -1.58 14.75 6.66
CA LEU A 48 -2.11 15.10 5.34
C LEU A 48 -0.97 15.63 4.47
N LEU A 49 -0.52 14.84 3.51
CA LEU A 49 0.54 15.23 2.59
C LEU A 49 -0.01 15.46 1.19
N THR A 50 0.64 16.37 0.47
CA THR A 50 0.43 16.57 -0.96
C THR A 50 1.53 15.83 -1.69
N LEU A 51 1.14 14.93 -2.58
CA LEU A 51 2.02 14.21 -3.47
C LEU A 51 1.91 14.85 -4.86
N ASP A 52 3.05 15.11 -5.49
CA ASP A 52 3.14 15.56 -6.87
C ASP A 52 3.95 14.54 -7.65
N HIS A 53 3.32 14.00 -8.69
CA HIS A 53 3.92 13.03 -9.60
C HIS A 53 4.17 13.61 -10.98
N GLY A 54 3.97 14.91 -11.21
CA GLY A 54 4.08 15.51 -12.54
C GLY A 54 2.84 15.28 -13.43
N LEU A 55 1.76 14.73 -12.86
CA LEU A 55 0.48 14.49 -13.54
C LEU A 55 -0.42 15.75 -13.60
N ARG A 56 0.18 16.93 -13.33
CA ARG A 56 -0.48 18.26 -13.35
C ARG A 56 -1.76 18.35 -12.51
N ARG A 57 -1.75 17.65 -11.37
CA ARG A 57 -2.83 17.63 -10.39
C ARG A 57 -2.29 17.43 -8.98
N VAL A 58 -3.06 17.87 -8.00
CA VAL A 58 -2.70 17.79 -6.58
C VAL A 58 -3.29 16.52 -5.99
N PHE A 59 -2.45 15.64 -5.46
CA PHE A 59 -2.88 14.44 -4.73
C PHE A 59 -2.72 14.64 -3.23
N ARG A 60 -3.78 15.06 -2.55
CA ARG A 60 -3.75 15.39 -1.12
C ARG A 60 -4.41 14.30 -0.27
N TRP A 61 -3.59 13.49 0.41
CA TRP A 61 -4.06 12.26 1.08
C TRP A 61 -3.52 12.14 2.51
N PRO A 62 -4.29 11.59 3.47
CA PRO A 62 -3.83 11.45 4.84
C PRO A 62 -2.96 10.19 5.01
N PHE A 63 -1.64 10.36 4.92
CA PHE A 63 -0.65 9.28 4.99
C PHE A 63 -0.26 8.89 6.41
N ILE A 64 0.03 7.61 6.66
CA ILE A 64 0.67 7.16 7.89
C ILE A 64 2.17 7.37 7.76
N ILE A 65 2.74 8.01 8.78
CA ILE A 65 4.17 8.17 8.96
C ILE A 65 4.67 6.95 9.74
N ALA A 66 5.55 6.17 9.11
CA ALA A 66 6.06 4.92 9.66
C ALA A 66 7.57 4.77 9.41
N ALA A 67 8.24 3.99 10.27
CA ALA A 67 9.67 3.66 10.15
C ALA A 67 9.88 2.61 9.04
N VAL A 68 9.99 3.07 7.79
CA VAL A 68 10.10 2.17 6.64
C VAL A 68 11.18 2.64 5.67
N LEU A 69 11.91 1.70 5.07
CA LEU A 69 12.99 2.01 4.13
C LEU A 69 12.48 2.63 2.82
N GLN A 70 11.35 2.13 2.31
CA GLN A 70 10.77 2.56 1.05
C GLN A 70 9.30 2.98 1.22
N PRO A 71 8.92 4.17 0.70
CA PRO A 71 7.54 4.58 0.57
C PRO A 71 6.70 3.59 -0.26
N ILE A 72 5.42 3.43 0.08
CA ILE A 72 4.47 2.63 -0.70
C ILE A 72 3.16 3.39 -0.84
N ILE A 73 2.58 3.28 -2.03
CA ILE A 73 1.24 3.76 -2.36
C ILE A 73 0.32 2.54 -2.41
N ARG A 74 -0.84 2.63 -1.77
CA ARG A 74 -1.83 1.55 -1.77
C ARG A 74 -2.85 1.72 -2.88
N VAL A 75 -3.54 0.61 -3.15
CA VAL A 75 -4.58 0.53 -4.17
C VAL A 75 -5.77 1.46 -3.89
N ASP A 76 -6.06 1.79 -2.63
CA ASP A 76 -7.11 2.73 -2.25
C ASP A 76 -6.80 4.16 -2.71
N PHE A 77 -5.55 4.60 -2.56
CA PHE A 77 -5.09 5.86 -3.12
C PHE A 77 -5.21 5.86 -4.65
N ILE A 78 -4.74 4.78 -5.29
CA ILE A 78 -4.79 4.60 -6.75
C ILE A 78 -6.23 4.72 -7.25
N LEU A 79 -7.16 3.98 -6.63
CA LEU A 79 -8.57 3.98 -6.98
C LEU A 79 -9.24 5.33 -6.71
N HIS A 80 -9.00 5.94 -5.54
CA HIS A 80 -9.59 7.22 -5.17
C HIS A 80 -9.28 8.30 -6.20
N TYR A 81 -8.06 8.27 -6.73
CA TYR A 81 -7.57 9.26 -7.68
C TYR A 81 -7.71 8.86 -9.15
N GLY A 82 -8.27 7.67 -9.45
CA GLY A 82 -8.41 7.19 -10.83
C GLY A 82 -7.05 7.02 -11.51
N LEU A 83 -6.05 6.54 -10.78
CA LEU A 83 -4.74 6.25 -11.33
C LEU A 83 -4.71 4.81 -11.88
N LEU A 84 -3.93 4.59 -12.93
CA LEU A 84 -3.74 3.31 -13.57
C LEU A 84 -2.26 2.95 -13.55
N VAL A 85 -1.92 1.82 -12.95
CA VAL A 85 -0.56 1.29 -12.98
C VAL A 85 -0.40 0.48 -14.26
N ASN A 86 0.41 0.98 -15.18
CA ASN A 86 0.68 0.33 -16.45
C ASN A 86 2.06 -0.36 -16.41
N ILE A 87 2.05 -1.66 -16.11
CA ILE A 87 3.28 -2.45 -15.90
C ILE A 87 4.03 -2.61 -17.23
N TRP A 88 3.33 -2.75 -18.35
CA TRP A 88 3.94 -2.93 -19.66
C TRP A 88 4.78 -1.73 -20.10
N TYR A 89 4.29 -0.53 -19.78
CA TYR A 89 4.98 0.73 -20.11
C TYR A 89 5.74 1.30 -18.91
N GLU A 90 5.82 0.55 -17.81
CA GLU A 90 6.44 0.94 -16.55
C GLU A 90 6.03 2.36 -16.10
N CYS A 91 4.75 2.72 -16.24
CA CYS A 91 4.29 4.07 -15.95
C CYS A 91 3.02 4.09 -15.09
N LEU A 92 2.82 5.21 -14.40
CA LEU A 92 1.59 5.54 -13.71
C LEU A 92 0.80 6.53 -14.56
N GLU A 93 -0.36 6.10 -15.06
CA GLU A 93 -1.25 6.93 -15.88
C GLU A 93 -2.36 7.52 -15.02
N ASP A 94 -2.70 8.78 -15.30
CA ASP A 94 -3.90 9.40 -14.79
C ASP A 94 -5.07 9.22 -15.78
N SER A 95 -6.14 8.56 -15.34
CA SER A 95 -7.33 8.36 -16.18
C SER A 95 -8.02 9.66 -16.58
N LEU A 96 -7.88 10.74 -15.80
CA LEU A 96 -8.50 12.04 -16.03
C LEU A 96 -7.69 12.90 -16.99
N THR A 97 -6.41 13.12 -16.70
CA THR A 97 -5.55 14.01 -17.49
C THR A 97 -4.88 13.31 -18.67
N LYS A 98 -4.88 11.97 -18.69
CA LYS A 98 -4.14 11.13 -19.64
C LYS A 98 -2.62 11.35 -19.63
N LEU A 99 -2.13 12.08 -18.63
CA LEU A 99 -0.70 12.21 -18.41
C LEU A 99 -0.17 10.96 -17.74
N GLN A 100 1.11 10.71 -17.98
CA GLN A 100 1.81 9.56 -17.46
C GLN A 100 3.11 10.01 -16.81
N THR A 101 3.48 9.31 -15.75
CA THR A 101 4.76 9.47 -15.08
C THR A 101 5.50 8.16 -15.14
N GLN A 102 6.73 8.19 -15.64
CA GLN A 102 7.56 7.01 -15.74
C GLN A 102 7.93 6.49 -14.34
N GLY A 103 7.80 5.20 -14.15
CA GLY A 103 8.26 4.45 -12.99
C GLY A 103 9.40 3.52 -13.36
N THR A 104 9.74 2.64 -12.42
CA THR A 104 10.72 1.59 -12.63
C THR A 104 10.18 0.31 -12.01
N VAL A 105 10.17 -0.77 -12.78
CA VAL A 105 9.78 -2.08 -12.25
C VAL A 105 11.01 -2.74 -11.62
N GLN A 106 11.00 -2.88 -10.30
CA GLN A 106 12.02 -3.67 -9.61
C GLN A 106 11.57 -5.13 -9.51
N LYS A 107 12.36 -6.04 -10.09
CA LYS A 107 12.18 -7.48 -9.88
C LYS A 107 12.72 -7.84 -8.52
N TRP A 108 11.87 -8.44 -7.68
CA TRP A 108 12.29 -8.97 -6.39
C TRP A 108 12.56 -10.46 -6.52
N ASN A 109 13.81 -10.86 -6.30
CA ASN A 109 14.30 -12.21 -6.63
C ASN A 109 13.95 -13.27 -5.56
N ASN A 110 13.31 -12.88 -4.47
CA ASN A 110 13.06 -13.77 -3.34
C ASN A 110 11.57 -14.12 -3.25
N SER A 111 11.29 -15.42 -3.28
CA SER A 111 9.99 -16.11 -3.21
C SER A 111 9.04 -15.88 -4.39
N SER A 112 8.94 -16.92 -5.23
CA SER A 112 7.69 -17.24 -5.94
C SER A 112 6.54 -17.17 -4.94
N VAL A 113 5.48 -16.43 -5.28
CA VAL A 113 4.24 -16.41 -4.49
C VAL A 113 3.66 -17.82 -4.54
N LYS A 114 3.96 -18.63 -3.53
CA LYS A 114 3.35 -19.94 -3.39
C LYS A 114 1.98 -19.72 -2.76
N ALA A 115 0.92 -19.98 -3.52
CA ALA A 115 -0.41 -20.23 -2.95
C ALA A 115 -0.39 -21.42 -1.95
N VAL A 116 0.62 -22.27 -2.14
CA VAL A 116 1.12 -23.43 -1.41
C VAL A 116 1.89 -23.18 -0.09
N HIS A 117 1.32 -23.18 1.12
CA HIS A 117 2.17 -23.27 2.32
C HIS A 117 2.93 -24.61 2.36
N ASP A 118 4.26 -24.57 2.40
CA ASP A 118 5.18 -25.71 2.18
C ASP A 118 4.91 -26.94 3.07
N SER A 119 4.18 -26.80 4.18
CA SER A 119 3.85 -27.89 5.11
C SER A 119 2.53 -28.64 4.83
N THR A 120 1.76 -28.27 3.80
CA THR A 120 0.48 -28.96 3.52
C THR A 120 0.68 -30.32 2.85
N LYS A 121 -0.25 -31.25 3.07
CA LYS A 121 -0.28 -32.56 2.37
C LYS A 121 -0.29 -32.39 0.84
N PHE A 122 -0.83 -31.28 0.34
CA PHE A 122 -0.88 -30.95 -1.09
C PHE A 122 0.50 -30.66 -1.68
N ASN A 123 1.44 -30.08 -0.92
CA ASN A 123 2.81 -29.89 -1.40
C ASN A 123 3.57 -31.20 -1.55
N LYS A 124 3.25 -32.23 -0.75
CA LYS A 124 3.80 -33.58 -0.94
C LYS A 124 3.29 -34.22 -2.23
N LEU A 125 2.01 -34.02 -2.56
CA LEU A 125 1.43 -34.49 -3.82
C LEU A 125 2.05 -33.77 -5.03
N LEU A 126 2.25 -32.46 -4.94
CA LEU A 126 2.90 -31.69 -6.01
C LEU A 126 4.37 -32.11 -6.21
N ALA A 127 5.08 -32.46 -5.14
CA ALA A 127 6.43 -33.01 -5.22
C ALA A 127 6.48 -34.41 -5.85
N GLU A 128 5.43 -35.22 -5.65
CA GLU A 128 5.28 -36.55 -6.26
C GLU A 128 5.05 -36.48 -7.77
N PHE A 129 4.39 -35.42 -8.25
CA PHE A 129 4.17 -35.14 -9.67
C PHE A 129 4.97 -33.91 -10.14
N LEU A 130 6.29 -33.92 -9.88
CA LEU A 130 7.18 -32.80 -10.23
C LEU A 130 7.13 -32.44 -11.72
N SER A 131 6.85 -33.43 -12.59
CA SER A 131 6.68 -33.25 -14.04
C SER A 131 5.47 -32.38 -14.44
N LEU A 132 4.54 -32.09 -13.52
CA LEU A 132 3.41 -31.18 -13.75
C LEU A 132 3.72 -29.73 -13.32
N VAL A 133 4.79 -29.52 -12.57
CA VAL A 133 5.19 -28.19 -12.03
C VAL A 133 6.37 -27.60 -12.80
N GLU A 134 7.14 -28.42 -13.50
CA GLU A 134 8.15 -27.96 -14.48
C GLU A 134 7.46 -27.57 -15.80
N ALA A 135 7.10 -26.29 -15.91
CA ALA A 135 6.85 -25.68 -17.22
C ALA A 135 8.17 -25.19 -17.82
N VAL A 136 8.38 -25.53 -19.10
CA VAL A 136 9.46 -25.10 -20.01
C VAL A 136 9.65 -23.58 -20.03
#